data_AF-A0A1X7DF50-F1
#
_entry.id   AF-A0A1X7DF50-F1
#
_cell.length_a   1.000
_cell.length_b   1.000
_cell.length_c   1.000
_cell.angle_alpha   90.00
_cell.angle_beta   90.00
_cell.angle_gamma   90.00
#
_symmetry.space_group_name_H-M   'P 1'
#
loop_
_entity.id
_entity.type
_entity.pdbx_description
1 polymer ?
#
loop_
_entity_poly.entity_id
_entity_poly.type
_entity_poly.pdbx_seq_one_letter_code
_entity_poly.pdbx_strand_id
1 'polypeptide(L)'
;MNTDQQKSVSLDSSNIFPILALLGAVLLWGSAFAAMKHMVGTMNPWTVMWLRTGIATLVLAPFTSRFSGHVKKGKDRKALALLAFLMPCLYFLFESHALTYTSATQAGLISASLPLMVAVGAGFCFKEKTTLIGWAGLAVSIAGVTILSLTGSPSSGATDPALGNMLELAAMVSAAGYMLLVKRLSANYGPLTLTAVQNAAGAIFFLPGLYLLIRDGLGPDPLNMLIIAAYLGAFVTLGAFGLYNVGMSKLPAGKASAFINLVPAIAAFFGWILLGETLTPLQMIASLIIFAGVWLAQYGDKMGKKKIALLNLKKNPA
;
A
#
# COMPACT_ATOMS: atom_id res chain seq x y z
N MET A 1 -3.85 -38.87 -26.49
CA MET A 1 -2.61 -38.07 -26.66
C MET A 1 -2.98 -36.62 -26.41
N ASN A 2 -2.49 -36.06 -25.30
CA ASN A 2 -3.09 -34.91 -24.61
C ASN A 2 -2.54 -33.58 -25.14
N THR A 3 -3.43 -32.71 -25.61
CA THR A 3 -3.16 -31.46 -26.33
C THR A 3 -2.91 -30.24 -25.43
N ASP A 4 -2.49 -30.45 -24.18
CA ASP A 4 -2.52 -29.42 -23.13
C ASP A 4 -1.18 -28.69 -22.85
N GLN A 5 -0.12 -28.94 -23.62
CA GLN A 5 1.22 -28.41 -23.29
C GLN A 5 1.68 -27.16 -24.04
N GLN A 6 0.78 -26.42 -24.69
CA GLN A 6 1.15 -25.19 -25.38
C GLN A 6 0.18 -24.03 -25.10
N LYS A 7 -0.12 -23.77 -23.82
CA LYS A 7 -0.59 -22.45 -23.41
C LYS A 7 0.58 -21.47 -23.40
N SER A 8 0.77 -20.84 -24.55
CA SER A 8 1.24 -19.46 -24.64
C SER A 8 0.55 -18.61 -23.57
N VAL A 9 1.20 -17.53 -23.11
CA VAL A 9 0.62 -16.55 -22.20
C VAL A 9 -0.49 -15.79 -22.94
N SER A 10 -1.60 -16.46 -23.25
CA SER A 10 -2.83 -15.84 -23.68
C SER A 10 -3.43 -15.18 -22.45
N LEU A 11 -3.57 -13.85 -22.48
CA LEU A 11 -4.35 -13.10 -21.51
C LEU A 11 -5.81 -13.57 -21.60
N ASP A 12 -6.12 -14.63 -20.86
CA ASP A 12 -7.47 -15.14 -20.69
C ASP A 12 -8.35 -13.99 -20.15
N SER A 13 -9.51 -13.73 -20.76
CA SER A 13 -10.38 -12.59 -20.43
C SER A 13 -10.86 -12.61 -18.97
N SER A 14 -10.72 -13.75 -18.29
CA SER A 14 -10.91 -13.94 -16.85
C SER A 14 -9.86 -13.25 -15.95
N ASN A 15 -8.67 -12.92 -16.47
CA ASN A 15 -7.55 -12.33 -15.73
C ASN A 15 -7.39 -10.81 -15.89
N ILE A 16 -8.12 -10.18 -16.81
CA ILE A 16 -7.94 -8.74 -17.08
C ILE A 16 -8.52 -7.87 -15.96
N PHE A 17 -9.66 -8.27 -15.39
CA PHE A 17 -10.35 -7.50 -14.37
C PHE A 17 -9.53 -7.32 -13.07
N PRO A 18 -8.92 -8.37 -12.47
CA PRO A 18 -8.04 -8.20 -11.31
C PRO A 18 -6.84 -7.30 -11.58
N ILE A 19 -6.30 -7.34 -12.80
CA ILE A 19 -5.16 -6.51 -13.21
C ILE A 19 -5.59 -5.05 -13.32
N LEU A 20 -6.70 -4.76 -14.00
CA LEU A 20 -7.25 -3.40 -14.11
C LEU A 20 -7.60 -2.82 -12.74
N ALA A 21 -8.13 -3.64 -11.83
CA ALA A 21 -8.41 -3.23 -10.47
C ALA A 21 -7.12 -2.84 -9.72
N LEU A 22 -6.06 -3.65 -9.80
CA LEU A 22 -4.77 -3.30 -9.21
C LEU A 22 -4.16 -2.04 -9.81
N LEU A 23 -4.24 -1.86 -11.13
CA LEU A 23 -3.77 -0.64 -11.80
C LEU A 23 -4.52 0.60 -11.32
N GLY A 24 -5.85 0.53 -11.21
CA GLY A 24 -6.66 1.61 -10.65
C GLY A 24 -6.30 1.92 -9.20
N ALA A 25 -6.06 0.90 -8.38
CA ALA A 25 -5.66 1.07 -6.99
C ALA A 25 -4.32 1.79 -6.84
N VAL A 26 -3.29 1.36 -7.58
CA VAL A 26 -1.94 1.96 -7.48
C VAL A 26 -1.88 3.37 -8.07
N LEU A 27 -2.71 3.66 -9.07
CA LEU A 27 -2.90 5.03 -9.55
C LEU A 27 -3.43 5.94 -8.45
N LEU A 28 -4.52 5.52 -7.80
CA LEU A 28 -5.15 6.28 -6.71
C LEU A 28 -4.23 6.44 -5.50
N TRP A 29 -3.47 5.41 -5.12
CA TRP A 29 -2.50 5.50 -4.03
C TRP A 29 -1.31 6.41 -4.39
N GLY A 30 -0.77 6.31 -5.60
CA GLY A 30 0.33 7.19 -6.04
C GLY A 30 -0.06 8.67 -6.03
N SER A 31 -1.23 9.02 -6.55
CA SER A 31 -1.71 10.40 -6.53
C SER A 31 -2.09 10.89 -5.13
N ALA A 32 -2.40 9.98 -4.20
CA ALA A 32 -2.78 10.33 -2.84
C ALA A 32 -1.63 10.96 -2.04
N PHE A 33 -0.36 10.66 -2.34
CA PHE A 33 0.79 11.26 -1.65
C PHE A 33 0.81 12.78 -1.79
N ALA A 34 0.57 13.30 -2.99
CA ALA A 34 0.54 14.75 -3.23
C ALA A 34 -0.66 15.42 -2.53
N ALA A 35 -1.84 14.80 -2.63
CA ALA A 35 -3.05 15.27 -1.95
C ALA A 35 -2.89 15.27 -0.41
N MET A 36 -2.28 14.22 0.13
CA MET A 36 -1.99 14.10 1.55
C MET A 36 -0.99 15.15 2.01
N LYS A 37 0.11 15.35 1.27
CA LYS A 37 1.12 16.35 1.58
C LYS A 37 0.53 17.75 1.65
N HIS A 38 -0.38 18.07 0.72
CA HIS A 38 -1.11 19.34 0.75
C HIS A 38 -1.96 19.49 2.02
N MET A 39 -2.76 18.47 2.37
CA MET A 39 -3.65 18.49 3.54
C MET A 39 -2.88 18.58 4.87
N VAL A 40 -1.80 17.82 5.05
CA VAL A 40 -1.03 17.83 6.31
C VAL A 40 -0.15 19.09 6.45
N GLY A 41 0.01 19.86 5.38
CA GLY A 41 0.64 21.18 5.42
C GLY A 41 -0.27 22.28 5.97
N THR A 42 -1.58 22.08 5.95
CA THR A 42 -2.59 23.07 6.38
C THR A 42 -3.38 22.63 7.61
N MET A 43 -3.45 21.33 7.87
CA MET A 43 -4.27 20.74 8.93
C MET A 43 -3.47 19.72 9.74
N ASN A 44 -3.89 19.51 10.99
CA ASN A 44 -3.29 18.47 11.82
C ASN A 44 -3.49 17.07 11.17
N PRO A 45 -2.45 16.22 11.10
CA PRO A 45 -2.54 14.87 10.54
C PRO A 45 -3.72 14.04 11.07
N TRP A 46 -4.04 14.17 12.36
CA TRP A 46 -5.18 13.47 12.97
C TRP A 46 -6.52 13.91 12.37
N THR A 47 -6.67 15.21 12.08
CA THR A 47 -7.87 15.74 11.43
C THR A 47 -8.01 15.21 10.01
N VAL A 48 -6.91 15.21 9.25
CA VAL A 48 -6.89 14.68 7.87
C VAL A 48 -7.29 13.20 7.86
N MET A 49 -6.76 12.40 8.79
CA MET A 49 -7.07 10.96 8.91
C MET A 49 -8.48 10.70 9.40
N TRP A 50 -9.01 11.55 10.29
CA TRP A 50 -10.41 11.47 10.68
C TRP A 50 -11.35 11.77 9.50
N LEU A 51 -11.10 12.85 8.75
CA LEU A 51 -11.90 13.18 7.55
C LEU A 51 -11.86 12.03 6.54
N ARG A 52 -10.67 11.50 6.26
CA ARG A 52 -10.45 10.41 5.31
C ARG A 52 -11.22 9.14 5.69
N THR A 53 -11.09 8.69 6.94
CA THR A 53 -11.74 7.46 7.42
C THR A 53 -13.22 7.66 7.74
N GLY A 54 -13.61 8.84 8.21
CA GLY A 54 -14.99 9.23 8.47
C GLY A 54 -15.81 9.28 7.19
N ILE A 55 -15.32 9.95 6.13
CA ILE A 55 -15.99 9.96 4.82
C ILE A 55 -16.13 8.55 4.26
N ALA A 56 -15.05 7.75 4.28
CA ALA A 56 -15.11 6.36 3.81
C ALA A 56 -16.14 5.52 4.57
N THR A 57 -16.25 5.72 5.90
CA THR A 57 -17.22 5.04 6.75
C THR A 57 -18.65 5.48 6.45
N LEU A 58 -18.89 6.78 6.26
CA LEU A 58 -20.21 7.33 5.91
C LEU A 58 -20.67 6.82 4.53
N VAL A 59 -19.78 6.77 3.54
CA VAL A 59 -20.10 6.22 2.21
C VAL A 59 -20.43 4.73 2.30
N LEU A 60 -19.78 3.98 3.18
CA LEU A 60 -20.03 2.55 3.38
C LEU A 60 -21.28 2.25 4.21
N ALA A 61 -21.72 3.17 5.08
CA ALA A 61 -22.80 2.95 6.04
C ALA A 61 -24.10 2.39 5.40
N PRO A 62 -24.60 2.90 4.25
CA PRO A 62 -25.81 2.37 3.60
C PRO A 62 -25.69 0.94 3.10
N PHE A 63 -24.46 0.45 2.88
CA PHE A 63 -24.19 -0.88 2.33
C PHE A 63 -23.94 -1.93 3.41
N THR A 64 -23.93 -1.53 4.69
CA THR A 64 -23.63 -2.42 5.83
C THR A 64 -24.56 -3.62 5.95
N SER A 65 -25.84 -3.44 5.63
CA SER A 65 -26.85 -4.50 5.62
C SER A 65 -26.54 -5.61 4.60
N ARG A 66 -25.80 -5.30 3.53
CA ARG A 66 -25.39 -6.26 2.50
C ARG A 66 -24.15 -7.08 2.90
N PHE A 67 -23.49 -6.74 4.02
CA PHE A 67 -22.29 -7.44 4.51
C PHE A 67 -22.60 -8.60 5.45
N SER A 68 -23.86 -8.81 5.86
CA SER A 68 -24.23 -9.73 6.94
C SER A 68 -24.12 -11.23 6.60
N GLY A 69 -23.99 -11.59 5.32
CA GLY A 69 -24.00 -13.00 4.88
C GLY A 69 -22.72 -13.82 5.07
N HIS A 70 -21.57 -13.18 5.33
CA HIS A 70 -20.25 -13.87 5.22
C HIS A 70 -19.37 -13.81 6.48
N VAL A 71 -19.81 -13.15 7.56
CA VAL A 71 -19.00 -13.05 8.79
C VAL A 71 -19.21 -14.29 9.65
N LYS A 72 -18.29 -15.27 9.60
CA LYS A 72 -18.26 -16.37 10.58
C LYS A 72 -17.91 -15.80 11.96
N LYS A 73 -18.93 -15.55 12.80
CA LYS A 73 -18.75 -14.94 14.12
C LYS A 73 -17.86 -15.80 15.02
N GLY A 74 -16.70 -15.25 15.42
CA GLY A 74 -15.97 -15.68 16.63
C GLY A 74 -14.51 -16.09 16.44
N LYS A 75 -14.16 -16.82 15.38
CA LYS A 75 -12.81 -17.44 15.28
C LYS A 75 -11.68 -16.47 14.92
N ASP A 76 -11.98 -15.40 14.17
CA ASP A 76 -10.94 -14.49 13.64
C ASP A 76 -10.92 -13.11 14.31
N ARG A 77 -11.59 -12.91 15.46
CA ARG A 77 -11.69 -11.59 16.11
C ARG A 77 -10.32 -10.93 16.35
N LYS A 78 -9.33 -11.72 16.80
CA LYS A 78 -7.95 -11.24 17.00
C LYS A 78 -7.28 -10.83 15.68
N ALA A 79 -7.48 -11.61 14.62
CA ALA A 79 -6.91 -11.31 13.30
C ALA A 79 -7.56 -10.09 12.65
N LEU A 80 -8.89 -9.92 12.81
CA LEU A 80 -9.61 -8.72 12.38
C LEU A 80 -9.18 -7.47 13.16
N ALA A 81 -9.01 -7.59 14.47
CA ALA A 81 -8.52 -6.48 15.30
C ALA A 81 -7.09 -6.09 14.92
N LEU A 82 -6.19 -7.07 14.73
CA LEU A 82 -4.83 -6.81 14.28
C LEU A 82 -4.79 -6.21 12.86
N LEU A 83 -5.65 -6.69 11.96
CA LEU A 83 -5.79 -6.14 10.60
C LEU A 83 -6.16 -4.65 10.67
N ALA A 84 -7.20 -4.32 11.44
CA ALA A 84 -7.67 -2.95 11.61
C ALA A 84 -6.63 -2.04 12.30
N PHE A 85 -5.88 -2.60 13.26
CA PHE A 85 -4.83 -1.88 13.96
C PHE A 85 -3.62 -1.58 13.06
N LEU A 86 -3.19 -2.55 12.24
CA LEU A 86 -2.11 -2.33 11.27
C LEU A 86 -2.54 -1.34 10.17
N MET A 87 -3.79 -1.45 9.71
CA MET A 87 -4.35 -0.53 8.72
C MET A 87 -5.87 -0.42 8.90
N PRO A 88 -6.41 0.81 9.04
CA PRO A 88 -5.73 2.07 8.81
C PRO A 88 -4.89 2.60 9.99
N CYS A 89 -5.05 2.15 11.24
CA CYS A 89 -4.56 2.93 12.40
C CYS A 89 -3.05 3.22 12.38
N LEU A 90 -2.18 2.21 12.45
CA LEU A 90 -0.73 2.41 12.44
C LEU A 90 -0.22 2.96 11.10
N TYR A 91 -0.69 2.38 9.98
CA TYR A 91 -0.29 2.84 8.65
C TYR A 91 -0.56 4.34 8.45
N PHE A 92 -1.80 4.80 8.66
CA PHE A 92 -2.16 6.20 8.49
C PHE A 92 -1.51 7.10 9.53
N LEU A 93 -1.29 6.62 10.76
CA LEU A 93 -0.56 7.39 11.77
C LEU A 93 0.85 7.70 11.26
N PHE A 94 1.58 6.69 10.82
CA PHE A 94 2.95 6.85 10.34
C PHE A 94 3.03 7.62 9.02
N GLU A 95 2.22 7.29 8.01
CA GLU A 95 2.23 7.95 6.69
C GLU A 95 1.87 9.44 6.81
N SER A 96 0.83 9.78 7.59
CA SER A 96 0.40 11.17 7.73
C SER A 96 1.44 12.04 8.43
N HIS A 97 2.17 11.49 9.42
CA HIS A 97 3.29 12.18 10.06
C HIS A 97 4.56 12.15 9.20
N ALA A 98 4.79 11.08 8.41
CA ALA A 98 5.89 11.05 7.47
C ALA A 98 5.82 12.25 6.53
N LEU A 99 4.64 12.51 5.98
CA LEU A 99 4.39 13.62 5.07
C LEU A 99 4.44 15.01 5.72
N THR A 100 4.52 15.13 7.06
CA THR A 100 4.87 16.43 7.69
C THR A 100 6.37 16.70 7.64
N TYR A 101 7.20 15.66 7.54
CA TYR A 101 8.67 15.77 7.62
C TYR A 101 9.39 15.52 6.30
N THR A 102 8.84 14.69 5.42
CA THR A 102 9.39 14.40 4.09
C THR A 102 8.46 14.88 2.96
N SER A 103 8.98 14.89 1.74
CA SER A 103 8.24 15.22 0.52
C SER A 103 7.32 14.08 0.08
N ALA A 104 6.25 14.39 -0.67
CA ALA A 104 5.36 13.39 -1.25
C ALA A 104 6.12 12.39 -2.15
N THR A 105 7.08 12.90 -2.92
CA THR A 105 7.92 12.12 -3.83
C THR A 105 8.79 11.11 -3.09
N GLN A 106 9.49 11.54 -2.02
CA GLN A 106 10.32 10.64 -1.21
C GLN A 106 9.50 9.59 -0.47
N ALA A 107 8.36 9.97 0.14
CA ALA A 107 7.46 9.02 0.78
C ALA A 107 6.95 7.98 -0.23
N GLY A 108 6.52 8.44 -1.41
CA GLY A 108 6.11 7.58 -2.51
C GLY A 108 7.21 6.61 -2.98
N LEU A 109 8.47 7.05 -3.02
CA LEU A 109 9.61 6.18 -3.36
C LEU A 109 9.81 5.05 -2.35
N ILE A 110 9.59 5.32 -1.06
CA ILE A 110 9.74 4.31 0.00
C ILE A 110 8.69 3.20 -0.15
N SER A 111 7.52 3.50 -0.74
CA SER A 111 6.51 2.47 -1.01
C SER A 111 6.99 1.31 -1.89
N ALA A 112 8.06 1.49 -2.69
CA ALA A 112 8.69 0.40 -3.44
C ALA A 112 9.28 -0.71 -2.55
N SER A 113 9.51 -0.47 -1.25
CA SER A 113 9.97 -1.52 -0.34
C SER A 113 8.84 -2.47 0.09
N LEU A 114 7.57 -2.07 -0.06
CA LEU A 114 6.41 -2.84 0.41
C LEU A 114 6.28 -4.23 -0.23
N PRO A 115 6.39 -4.41 -1.57
CA PRO A 115 6.19 -5.71 -2.20
C PRO A 115 7.16 -6.76 -1.68
N LEU A 116 8.35 -6.29 -1.32
CA LEU A 116 9.45 -7.09 -0.82
C LEU A 116 9.22 -7.52 0.63
N MET A 117 8.75 -6.61 1.48
CA MET A 117 8.28 -6.94 2.84
C MET A 117 7.12 -7.96 2.80
N VAL A 118 6.18 -7.80 1.87
CA VAL A 118 5.08 -8.76 1.65
C VAL A 118 5.62 -10.11 1.19
N ALA A 119 6.55 -10.16 0.24
CA ALA A 119 7.13 -11.40 -0.26
C ALA A 119 7.85 -12.19 0.85
N VAL A 120 8.66 -11.51 1.66
CA VAL A 120 9.33 -12.11 2.81
C VAL A 120 8.32 -12.61 3.85
N GLY A 121 7.35 -11.77 4.23
CA GLY A 121 6.31 -12.16 5.19
C GLY A 121 5.42 -13.30 4.68
N ALA A 122 5.13 -13.35 3.38
CA ALA A 122 4.41 -14.45 2.77
C ALA A 122 5.19 -15.77 2.84
N GLY A 123 6.53 -15.71 2.81
CA GLY A 123 7.34 -16.89 3.01
C GLY A 123 7.23 -17.48 4.41
N PHE A 124 7.16 -16.63 5.43
CA PHE A 124 6.93 -17.08 6.81
C PHE A 124 5.48 -17.53 7.05
N CYS A 125 4.49 -16.80 6.56
CA CYS A 125 3.07 -17.05 6.87
C CYS A 125 2.44 -18.15 6.01
N PHE A 126 2.83 -18.26 4.74
CA PHE A 126 2.19 -19.13 3.75
C PHE A 126 3.14 -20.19 3.17
N LYS A 127 4.37 -20.29 3.72
CA LYS A 127 5.42 -21.19 3.23
C LYS A 127 5.77 -20.97 1.76
N GLU A 128 5.56 -19.75 1.25
CA GLU A 128 6.08 -19.35 -0.05
C GLU A 128 7.61 -19.32 0.01
N LYS A 129 8.30 -19.95 -0.94
CA LYS A 129 9.77 -19.95 -0.91
C LYS A 129 10.32 -18.63 -1.45
N THR A 130 10.90 -17.82 -0.58
CA THR A 130 11.75 -16.69 -0.95
C THR A 130 13.16 -17.20 -1.28
N THR A 131 13.72 -16.77 -2.40
CA THR A 131 15.09 -17.15 -2.79
C THR A 131 16.16 -16.34 -2.07
N LEU A 132 17.41 -16.84 -2.02
CA LEU A 132 18.56 -16.05 -1.54
C LEU A 132 18.74 -14.75 -2.34
N ILE A 133 18.44 -14.78 -3.64
CA ILE A 133 18.42 -13.59 -4.51
C ILE A 133 17.31 -12.62 -4.07
N GLY A 134 16.15 -13.15 -3.64
CA GLY A 134 15.09 -12.41 -2.97
C GLY A 134 15.58 -11.61 -1.76
N TRP A 135 16.31 -12.27 -0.86
CA TRP A 135 16.90 -11.65 0.33
C TRP A 135 17.96 -10.60 0.00
N ALA A 136 18.82 -10.86 -0.99
CA ALA A 136 19.80 -9.88 -1.46
C ALA A 136 19.11 -8.63 -2.02
N GLY A 137 18.04 -8.81 -2.81
CA GLY A 137 17.22 -7.69 -3.30
C GLY A 137 16.59 -6.86 -2.17
N LEU A 138 16.18 -7.51 -1.06
CA LEU A 138 15.75 -6.81 0.16
C LEU A 138 16.82 -5.94 0.78
N ALA A 139 18.02 -6.49 0.97
CA ALA A 139 19.12 -5.71 1.51
C ALA A 139 19.47 -4.51 0.62
N VAL A 140 19.48 -4.69 -0.71
CA VAL A 140 19.75 -3.60 -1.68
C VAL A 140 18.66 -2.53 -1.64
N SER A 141 17.38 -2.92 -1.58
CA SER A 141 16.27 -1.96 -1.52
C SER A 141 16.31 -1.14 -0.23
N ILE A 142 16.55 -1.79 0.91
CA ILE A 142 16.74 -1.10 2.20
C ILE A 142 17.92 -0.13 2.14
N ALA A 143 19.06 -0.55 1.58
CA ALA A 143 20.22 0.31 1.41
C ALA A 143 19.88 1.55 0.55
N GLY A 144 19.13 1.37 -0.54
CA GLY A 144 18.63 2.47 -1.36
C GLY A 144 17.75 3.45 -0.58
N VAL A 145 16.81 2.95 0.25
CA VAL A 145 15.99 3.78 1.15
C VAL A 145 16.87 4.52 2.16
N THR A 146 17.86 3.86 2.76
CA THR A 146 18.80 4.50 3.69
C THR A 146 19.58 5.62 3.01
N ILE A 147 20.10 5.40 1.80
CA ILE A 147 20.81 6.43 1.04
C ILE A 147 19.86 7.59 0.71
N LEU A 148 18.62 7.31 0.28
CA LEU A 148 17.61 8.33 0.00
C LEU A 148 17.36 9.21 1.23
N SER A 149 17.21 8.60 2.41
CA SER A 149 17.01 9.31 3.67
C SER A 149 18.21 10.14 4.11
N LEU A 150 19.43 9.61 3.98
CA LEU A 150 20.65 10.31 4.38
C LEU A 150 21.05 11.43 3.41
N THR A 151 20.63 11.34 2.15
CA THR A 151 20.90 12.35 1.12
C THR A 151 19.77 13.39 1.00
N GLY A 152 18.64 13.15 1.66
CA GLY A 152 17.56 14.12 1.78
C GLY A 152 18.03 15.34 2.55
N SER A 153 18.00 16.51 1.90
CA SER A 153 18.29 17.79 2.54
C SER A 153 17.00 18.52 2.93
N PRO A 154 16.98 19.25 4.05
CA PRO A 154 15.83 20.06 4.42
C PRO A 154 15.45 21.05 3.32
N SER A 155 14.16 21.16 3.05
CA SER A 155 13.57 22.09 2.07
C SER A 155 12.18 22.53 2.56
N SER A 156 11.56 23.50 1.87
CA SER A 156 10.18 23.92 2.17
C SER A 156 9.19 22.76 2.15
N GLY A 157 9.45 21.71 1.34
CA GLY A 157 8.64 20.51 1.24
C GLY A 157 9.05 19.36 2.16
N ALA A 158 10.20 19.43 2.84
CA ALA A 158 10.70 18.34 3.69
C ALA A 158 11.60 18.91 4.80
N THR A 159 11.05 19.08 6.01
CA THR A 159 11.75 19.69 7.14
C THR A 159 12.76 18.74 7.79
N ASP A 160 12.44 17.45 7.86
CA ASP A 160 13.32 16.39 8.34
C ASP A 160 13.11 15.13 7.47
N PRO A 161 13.74 15.06 6.29
CA PRO A 161 13.57 13.95 5.36
C PRO A 161 13.91 12.59 6.00
N ALA A 162 14.91 12.53 6.88
CA ALA A 162 15.33 11.28 7.50
C ALA A 162 14.26 10.72 8.45
N LEU A 163 13.71 11.56 9.34
CA LEU A 163 12.61 11.17 10.21
C LEU A 163 11.36 10.81 9.40
N GLY A 164 10.99 11.65 8.43
CA GLY A 164 9.82 11.41 7.59
C GLY A 164 9.91 10.09 6.83
N ASN A 165 11.06 9.81 6.22
CA ASN A 165 11.29 8.58 5.49
C ASN A 165 11.30 7.34 6.42
N MET A 166 11.79 7.46 7.65
CA MET A 166 11.71 6.37 8.64
C MET A 166 10.27 6.08 9.08
N LEU A 167 9.45 7.12 9.27
CA LEU A 167 8.02 6.97 9.54
C LEU A 167 7.32 6.30 8.36
N GLU A 168 7.61 6.70 7.12
CA GLU A 168 7.04 6.06 5.94
C GLU A 168 7.43 4.59 5.82
N LEU A 169 8.68 4.24 6.16
CA LEU A 169 9.11 2.85 6.21
C LEU A 169 8.31 2.05 7.26
N ALA A 170 8.03 2.64 8.43
CA ALA A 170 7.17 2.03 9.44
C ALA A 170 5.71 1.88 8.96
N ALA A 171 5.22 2.81 8.15
CA ALA A 171 3.95 2.66 7.45
C ALA A 171 4.00 1.44 6.52
N MET A 172 5.05 1.29 5.70
CA MET A 172 5.19 0.13 4.81
C MET A 172 5.24 -1.22 5.55
N VAL A 173 5.88 -1.28 6.72
CA VAL A 173 5.85 -2.48 7.57
C VAL A 173 4.42 -2.81 8.01
N SER A 174 3.66 -1.79 8.42
CA SER A 174 2.26 -1.93 8.81
C SER A 174 1.38 -2.40 7.64
N ALA A 175 1.58 -1.82 6.44
CA ALA A 175 0.90 -2.23 5.21
C ALA A 175 1.21 -3.68 4.83
N ALA A 176 2.47 -4.12 4.98
CA ALA A 176 2.86 -5.50 4.68
C ALA A 176 2.11 -6.50 5.57
N GLY A 177 2.07 -6.24 6.88
CA GLY A 177 1.33 -7.06 7.84
C GLY A 177 -0.17 -7.11 7.55
N TYR A 178 -0.77 -5.96 7.21
CA TYR A 178 -2.16 -5.90 6.77
C TYR A 178 -2.41 -6.77 5.53
N MET A 179 -1.57 -6.68 4.49
CA MET A 179 -1.75 -7.43 3.25
C MET A 179 -1.71 -8.95 3.46
N LEU A 180 -0.85 -9.42 4.36
CA LEU A 180 -0.79 -10.84 4.74
C LEU A 180 -2.06 -11.26 5.50
N LEU A 181 -2.56 -10.43 6.40
CA LEU A 181 -3.82 -10.70 7.11
C LEU A 181 -5.02 -10.69 6.17
N VAL A 182 -5.11 -9.73 5.24
CA VAL A 182 -6.14 -9.71 4.19
C VAL A 182 -6.07 -11.01 3.41
N LYS A 183 -4.89 -11.43 2.94
CA LYS A 183 -4.75 -12.67 2.17
C LYS A 183 -5.29 -13.89 2.91
N ARG A 184 -5.01 -13.99 4.22
CA ARG A 184 -5.53 -15.06 5.09
C ARG A 184 -7.04 -14.96 5.28
N LEU A 185 -7.56 -13.75 5.53
CA LEU A 185 -8.96 -13.52 5.89
C LEU A 185 -9.90 -13.50 4.68
N SER A 186 -9.42 -13.18 3.48
CA SER A 186 -10.22 -13.19 2.24
C SER A 186 -10.81 -14.56 1.90
N ALA A 187 -10.32 -15.65 2.49
CA ALA A 187 -10.94 -16.98 2.36
C ALA A 187 -12.30 -17.08 3.05
N ASN A 188 -12.54 -16.28 4.10
CA ASN A 188 -13.74 -16.32 4.93
C ASN A 188 -14.56 -15.03 4.89
N TYR A 189 -13.95 -13.90 4.50
CA TYR A 189 -14.59 -12.58 4.53
C TYR A 189 -14.56 -11.94 3.14
N GLY A 190 -15.66 -11.31 2.74
CA GLY A 190 -15.73 -10.55 1.50
C GLY A 190 -14.82 -9.32 1.54
N PRO A 191 -14.25 -8.88 0.39
CA PRO A 191 -13.37 -7.70 0.32
C PRO A 191 -13.98 -6.44 0.92
N LEU A 192 -15.27 -6.16 0.63
CA LEU A 192 -15.98 -4.99 1.18
C LEU A 192 -16.17 -5.08 2.69
N THR A 193 -16.33 -6.28 3.26
CA THR A 193 -16.43 -6.47 4.71
C THR A 193 -15.11 -6.11 5.39
N LEU A 194 -13.98 -6.54 4.84
CA LEU A 194 -12.65 -6.18 5.36
C LEU A 194 -12.42 -4.67 5.28
N THR A 195 -12.78 -4.06 4.15
CA THR A 195 -12.72 -2.59 3.97
C THR A 195 -13.66 -1.85 4.92
N ALA A 196 -14.84 -2.37 5.24
CA ALA A 196 -15.75 -1.75 6.21
C ALA A 196 -15.20 -1.79 7.64
N VAL A 197 -14.67 -2.94 8.05
CA VAL A 197 -14.06 -3.10 9.38
C VAL A 197 -12.87 -2.15 9.55
N GLN A 198 -12.01 -2.04 8.52
CA GLN A 198 -10.85 -1.16 8.57
C GLN A 198 -11.26 0.31 8.72
N ASN A 199 -12.23 0.78 7.93
CA ASN A 199 -12.60 2.20 7.90
C ASN A 199 -13.31 2.61 9.19
N ALA A 200 -14.19 1.75 9.71
CA ALA A 200 -14.85 1.99 10.98
C ALA A 200 -13.84 2.06 12.14
N ALA A 201 -12.86 1.15 12.17
CA ALA A 201 -11.80 1.18 13.18
C ALA A 201 -10.94 2.45 13.07
N GLY A 202 -10.61 2.87 11.84
CA GLY A 202 -9.90 4.13 11.59
C GLY A 202 -10.66 5.36 12.08
N ALA A 203 -11.95 5.45 11.77
CA ALA A 203 -12.79 6.58 12.20
C ALA A 203 -12.86 6.70 13.73
N ILE A 204 -12.87 5.56 14.44
CA ILE A 204 -12.82 5.51 15.90
C ILE A 204 -11.43 5.89 16.42
N PHE A 205 -10.36 5.34 15.83
CA PHE A 205 -8.98 5.59 16.27
C PHE A 205 -8.58 7.06 16.10
N PHE A 206 -8.95 7.66 14.97
CA PHE A 206 -8.67 9.07 14.68
C PHE A 206 -9.75 10.02 15.21
N LEU A 207 -10.68 9.57 16.07
CA LEU A 207 -11.74 10.42 16.64
C LEU A 207 -11.22 11.72 17.29
N PRO A 208 -10.05 11.78 17.94
CA PRO A 208 -9.47 13.07 18.39
C PRO A 208 -9.32 14.11 17.28
N GLY A 209 -9.14 13.68 16.03
CA GLY A 209 -9.10 14.56 14.86
C GLY A 209 -10.41 15.29 14.58
N LEU A 210 -11.56 14.75 14.98
CA LEU A 210 -12.86 15.45 14.92
C LEU A 210 -12.89 16.64 15.88
N TYR A 211 -12.38 16.45 17.10
CA TYR A 211 -12.29 17.54 18.06
C TYR A 211 -11.42 18.68 17.52
N LEU A 212 -10.26 18.35 16.94
CA LEU A 212 -9.38 19.32 16.27
C LEU A 212 -10.09 19.99 15.09
N LEU A 213 -10.86 19.26 14.29
CA LEU A 213 -11.63 19.82 13.18
C LEU A 213 -12.65 20.86 13.66
N ILE A 214 -13.38 20.56 14.74
CA ILE A 214 -14.39 21.47 15.30
C ILE A 214 -13.73 22.71 15.90
N ARG A 215 -12.56 22.54 16.53
CA ARG A 215 -11.81 23.63 17.17
C ARG A 215 -11.13 24.55 16.16
N ASP A 216 -10.45 23.97 15.17
CA ASP A 216 -9.54 24.70 14.26
C ASP A 216 -10.18 24.98 12.88
N GLY A 217 -11.29 24.30 12.55
CA GLY A 217 -11.95 24.40 11.25
C GLY A 217 -11.19 23.70 10.12
N LEU A 218 -11.62 23.96 8.88
CA LEU A 218 -11.00 23.43 7.66
C LEU A 218 -9.87 24.33 7.11
N GLY A 219 -9.43 25.32 7.90
CA GLY A 219 -8.45 26.31 7.45
C GLY A 219 -9.01 27.34 6.46
N PRO A 220 -8.13 28.05 5.73
CA PRO A 220 -8.51 29.23 4.93
C PRO A 220 -9.23 28.91 3.62
N ASP A 221 -9.15 27.68 3.11
CA ASP A 221 -9.84 27.23 1.89
C ASP A 221 -10.67 25.96 2.14
N PRO A 222 -11.82 26.07 2.84
CA PRO A 222 -12.62 24.92 3.25
C PRO A 222 -13.14 24.06 2.10
N LEU A 223 -13.49 24.68 0.97
CA LEU A 223 -14.07 23.97 -0.17
C LEU A 223 -13.03 23.05 -0.81
N ASN A 224 -11.83 23.56 -1.06
CA ASN A 224 -10.74 22.74 -1.60
C ASN A 224 -10.35 21.61 -0.63
N MET A 225 -10.25 21.90 0.67
CA MET A 225 -9.95 20.87 1.69
C MET A 225 -11.02 19.79 1.73
N LEU A 226 -12.30 20.14 1.57
CA LEU A 226 -13.40 19.18 1.52
C LEU A 226 -13.37 18.33 0.24
N ILE A 227 -13.03 18.93 -0.91
CA ILE A 227 -12.87 18.20 -2.18
C ILE A 227 -11.73 17.18 -2.07
N ILE A 228 -10.58 17.60 -1.52
CA ILE A 228 -9.44 16.71 -1.31
C ILE A 228 -9.78 15.62 -0.29
N ALA A 229 -10.46 15.95 0.81
CA ALA A 229 -10.93 14.97 1.79
C ALA A 229 -11.91 13.96 1.18
N ALA A 230 -12.84 14.41 0.33
CA ALA A 230 -13.77 13.53 -0.39
C ALA A 230 -13.02 12.60 -1.36
N TYR A 231 -12.03 13.12 -2.08
CA TYR A 231 -11.15 12.33 -2.93
C TYR A 231 -10.41 11.25 -2.12
N LEU A 232 -9.74 11.64 -1.04
CA LEU A 232 -8.96 10.73 -0.19
C LEU A 232 -9.86 9.69 0.50
N GLY A 233 -11.05 10.07 0.97
CA GLY A 233 -11.98 9.18 1.65
C GLY A 233 -12.70 8.22 0.69
N ALA A 234 -13.41 8.76 -0.31
CA ALA A 234 -14.26 7.95 -1.17
C ALA A 234 -13.47 7.20 -2.25
N PHE A 235 -12.53 7.87 -2.93
CA PHE A 235 -11.83 7.25 -4.06
C PHE A 235 -10.59 6.50 -3.60
N VAL A 236 -9.74 7.12 -2.77
CA VAL A 236 -8.51 6.44 -2.35
C VAL A 236 -8.80 5.40 -1.26
N THR A 237 -9.49 5.78 -0.19
CA THR A 237 -9.65 4.89 0.96
C THR A 237 -10.69 3.79 0.74
N LEU A 238 -11.80 4.09 0.07
CA LEU A 238 -12.79 3.08 -0.29
C LEU A 238 -12.47 2.43 -1.65
N GLY A 239 -12.30 3.24 -2.70
CA GLY A 239 -12.05 2.75 -4.05
C GLY A 239 -10.74 1.97 -4.19
N ALA A 240 -9.59 2.55 -3.85
CA ALA A 240 -8.29 1.90 -4.06
C ALA A 240 -8.16 0.62 -3.22
N PHE A 241 -8.53 0.65 -1.93
CA PHE A 241 -8.51 -0.55 -1.09
C PHE A 241 -9.50 -1.61 -1.57
N GLY A 242 -10.70 -1.23 -2.01
CA GLY A 242 -11.67 -2.17 -2.57
C GLY A 242 -11.12 -2.87 -3.82
N LEU A 243 -10.60 -2.08 -4.76
CA LEU A 243 -9.98 -2.57 -6.00
C LEU A 243 -8.76 -3.47 -5.71
N TYR A 244 -7.90 -3.04 -4.79
CA TYR A 244 -6.71 -3.78 -4.42
C TYR A 244 -7.05 -5.10 -3.72
N ASN A 245 -8.01 -5.10 -2.80
CA ASN A 245 -8.47 -6.32 -2.12
C ASN A 245 -9.10 -7.31 -3.09
N VAL A 246 -9.83 -6.84 -4.10
CA VAL A 246 -10.30 -7.69 -5.22
C VAL A 246 -9.13 -8.32 -5.96
N GLY A 247 -8.09 -7.55 -6.34
CA GLY A 247 -6.88 -8.09 -6.96
C GLY A 247 -6.15 -9.11 -6.08
N MET A 248 -5.95 -8.79 -4.80
CA MET A 248 -5.25 -9.60 -3.80
C MET A 248 -5.97 -10.93 -3.51
N SER A 249 -7.31 -10.93 -3.53
CA SER A 249 -8.11 -12.16 -3.36
C SER A 249 -7.94 -13.13 -4.54
N LYS A 250 -7.73 -12.61 -5.76
CA LYS A 250 -7.70 -13.40 -7.00
C LYS A 250 -6.29 -13.75 -7.48
N LEU A 251 -5.27 -13.02 -7.05
CA LEU A 251 -3.87 -13.24 -7.43
C LEU A 251 -3.01 -13.71 -6.23
N PRO A 252 -1.87 -14.38 -6.47
CA PRO A 252 -0.86 -14.62 -5.44
C PRO A 252 -0.38 -13.31 -4.81
N ALA A 253 -0.07 -13.34 -3.51
CA ALA A 253 0.26 -12.12 -2.74
C ALA A 253 1.44 -11.36 -3.35
N GLY A 254 2.53 -12.07 -3.68
CA GLY A 254 3.70 -11.46 -4.32
C GLY A 254 3.43 -10.88 -5.72
N LYS A 255 2.43 -11.39 -6.47
CA LYS A 255 2.04 -10.81 -7.76
C LYS A 255 1.21 -9.54 -7.60
N ALA A 256 0.24 -9.55 -6.68
CA ALA A 256 -0.59 -8.39 -6.41
C ALA A 256 0.25 -7.24 -5.83
N SER A 257 1.12 -7.54 -4.87
CA SER A 257 2.00 -6.54 -4.26
C SER A 257 2.98 -5.94 -5.25
N ALA A 258 3.46 -6.68 -6.26
CA ALA A 258 4.37 -6.14 -7.26
C ALA A 258 3.81 -4.95 -8.06
N PHE A 259 2.47 -4.78 -8.16
CA PHE A 259 1.87 -3.60 -8.80
C PHE A 259 2.19 -2.30 -8.06
N ILE A 260 2.44 -2.37 -6.74
CA ILE A 260 2.76 -1.19 -5.93
C ILE A 260 4.07 -0.54 -6.35
N ASN A 261 4.95 -1.23 -7.08
CA ASN A 261 6.14 -0.61 -7.67
C ASN A 261 5.84 0.50 -8.69
N LEU A 262 4.59 0.64 -9.13
CA LEU A 262 4.13 1.77 -9.93
C LEU A 262 3.84 3.02 -9.08
N VAL A 263 3.53 2.86 -7.79
CA VAL A 263 3.20 3.96 -6.86
C VAL A 263 4.32 5.01 -6.81
N PRO A 264 5.61 4.67 -6.68
CA PRO A 264 6.70 5.66 -6.67
C PRO A 264 6.72 6.59 -7.89
N ALA A 265 6.56 6.04 -9.09
CA ALA A 265 6.60 6.83 -10.32
C ALA A 265 5.40 7.79 -10.41
N ILE A 266 4.23 7.32 -9.98
CA ILE A 266 3.00 8.11 -9.94
C ILE A 266 3.10 9.19 -8.86
N ALA A 267 3.62 8.86 -7.67
CA ALA A 267 3.83 9.82 -6.59
C ALA A 267 4.85 10.90 -6.98
N ALA A 268 5.95 10.53 -7.64
CA ALA A 268 6.92 11.49 -8.17
C ALA A 268 6.31 12.40 -9.25
N PHE A 269 5.50 11.84 -10.15
CA PHE A 269 4.81 12.60 -11.18
C PHE A 269 3.85 13.63 -10.57
N PHE A 270 3.00 13.22 -9.62
CA PHE A 270 2.07 14.12 -8.95
C PHE A 270 2.76 15.10 -8.00
N GLY A 271 3.84 14.69 -7.32
CA GLY A 271 4.68 15.57 -6.50
C GLY A 271 5.32 16.68 -7.34
N TRP A 272 5.81 16.34 -8.54
CA TRP A 272 6.38 17.32 -9.46
C TRP A 272 5.33 18.31 -9.96
N ILE A 273 4.22 17.83 -10.53
CA ILE A 273 3.24 18.71 -11.19
C ILE A 273 2.37 19.52 -10.20
N LEU A 274 2.02 18.95 -9.04
CA LEU A 274 1.11 19.60 -8.08
C LEU A 274 1.85 20.36 -6.98
N LEU A 275 3.06 19.92 -6.60
CA LEU A 275 3.80 20.47 -5.47
C LEU A 275 5.15 21.08 -5.86
N GLY A 276 5.56 20.96 -7.13
CA GLY A 276 6.86 21.45 -7.59
C GLY A 276 8.04 20.68 -7.02
N GLU A 277 7.83 19.48 -6.49
CA GLU A 277 8.89 18.67 -5.90
C GLU A 277 9.85 18.15 -6.98
N THR A 278 11.15 18.18 -6.67
CA THR A 278 12.20 17.65 -7.55
C THR A 278 13.14 16.77 -6.75
N LEU A 279 13.75 15.79 -7.43
CA LEU A 279 14.78 14.93 -6.86
C LEU A 279 16.16 15.45 -7.20
N THR A 280 17.06 15.47 -6.22
CA THR A 280 18.48 15.71 -6.48
C THR A 280 19.08 14.53 -7.24
N PRO A 281 20.22 14.70 -7.94
CA PRO A 281 20.91 13.60 -8.60
C PRO A 281 21.22 12.41 -7.67
N LEU A 282 21.59 12.68 -6.41
CA LEU A 282 21.83 11.64 -5.40
C LEU A 282 20.54 10.88 -5.04
N GLN A 283 19.42 11.59 -4.89
CA GLN A 283 18.13 10.96 -4.64
C GLN A 283 17.65 10.13 -5.85
N MET A 284 17.96 10.56 -7.08
CA MET A 284 17.71 9.76 -8.28
C MET A 284 18.52 8.47 -8.28
N ILE A 285 19.82 8.53 -7.92
CA ILE A 285 20.65 7.33 -7.77
C ILE A 285 20.09 6.41 -6.68
N ALA A 286 19.74 6.95 -5.52
CA ALA A 286 19.11 6.19 -4.44
C ALA A 286 17.82 5.49 -4.90
N SER A 287 16.98 6.21 -5.66
CA SER A 287 15.76 5.66 -6.26
C SER A 287 16.06 4.49 -7.20
N LEU A 288 17.07 4.63 -8.07
CA LEU A 288 17.51 3.54 -8.95
C LEU A 288 17.97 2.31 -8.17
N ILE A 289 18.68 2.50 -7.05
CA ILE A 289 19.10 1.41 -6.16
C ILE A 289 17.87 0.71 -5.55
N ILE A 290 16.87 1.46 -5.08
CA ILE A 290 15.61 0.90 -4.57
C ILE A 290 14.95 0.00 -5.62
N PHE A 291 14.77 0.53 -6.84
CA PHE A 291 14.15 -0.23 -7.95
C PHE A 291 14.99 -1.44 -8.36
N ALA A 292 16.31 -1.33 -8.39
CA ALA A 292 17.21 -2.44 -8.70
C ALA A 292 17.07 -3.58 -7.68
N GLY A 293 17.01 -3.25 -6.38
CA GLY A 293 16.77 -4.23 -5.31
C GLY A 293 15.43 -4.94 -5.45
N VAL A 294 14.37 -4.18 -5.74
CA VAL A 294 13.02 -4.71 -6.01
C VAL A 294 13.01 -5.64 -7.23
N TRP A 295 13.62 -5.22 -8.34
CA TRP A 295 13.70 -6.01 -9.55
C TRP A 295 14.48 -7.31 -9.33
N LEU A 296 15.62 -7.22 -8.64
CA LEU A 296 16.44 -8.38 -8.29
C LEU A 296 15.64 -9.38 -7.45
N ALA A 297 14.90 -8.90 -6.45
CA ALA A 297 14.12 -9.77 -5.59
C ALA A 297 13.02 -10.52 -6.36
N GLN A 298 12.30 -9.82 -7.23
CA GLN A 298 11.25 -10.43 -8.06
C GLN A 298 11.81 -11.43 -9.08
N TYR A 299 12.97 -11.11 -9.66
CA TYR A 299 13.65 -12.00 -10.59
C TYR A 299 14.11 -13.30 -9.91
N GLY A 300 14.70 -13.18 -8.70
CA GLY A 300 15.10 -14.30 -7.87
C GLY A 300 13.97 -15.29 -7.61
N ASP A 301 12.82 -14.79 -7.18
CA ASP A 301 11.67 -15.63 -6.86
C ASP A 301 11.09 -16.34 -8.08
N LYS A 302 11.09 -15.70 -9.27
CA LYS A 302 10.68 -16.33 -10.52
C LYS A 302 11.61 -17.51 -10.88
N MET A 303 12.92 -17.31 -10.74
CA MET A 303 13.93 -18.34 -11.01
C MET A 303 13.84 -19.52 -10.01
N GLY A 304 13.66 -19.23 -8.72
CA GLY A 304 13.48 -20.25 -7.70
C GLY A 304 12.27 -21.15 -7.96
N LYS A 305 11.12 -20.54 -8.30
CA LYS A 305 9.89 -21.28 -8.65
C LYS A 305 10.10 -22.16 -9.88
N LYS A 306 10.76 -21.64 -10.93
CA LYS A 306 11.10 -22.41 -12.15
C LYS A 306 12.02 -23.60 -11.85
N LYS A 307 13.05 -23.42 -11.01
CA LYS A 307 13.98 -24.50 -10.63
C LYS A 307 13.27 -25.62 -9.86
N ILE A 308 12.38 -25.28 -8.92
CA ILE A 308 11.60 -26.26 -8.17
C ILE A 308 10.66 -27.04 -9.09
N ALA A 309 9.97 -26.36 -10.01
CA ALA A 309 9.10 -27.02 -10.98
C ALA A 309 9.88 -28.03 -11.85
N LEU A 310 11.06 -27.64 -12.35
CA LEU A 310 11.94 -28.52 -13.12
C LEU A 310 12.44 -29.72 -12.30
N LEU A 311 12.77 -29.54 -11.02
CA LEU A 311 13.18 -30.63 -10.14
C LEU A 311 12.04 -31.61 -9.85
N ASN A 312 10.81 -31.11 -9.70
CA ASN A 312 9.63 -31.96 -9.51
C ASN A 312 9.31 -32.77 -10.78
N LEU A 313 9.44 -32.17 -11.97
CA LEU A 313 9.29 -32.87 -13.25
C LEU A 313 10.34 -33.98 -13.43
N LYS A 314 11.58 -33.75 -12.98
CA LYS A 314 12.63 -34.80 -13.01
C LYS A 314 12.39 -35.93 -12.00
N LYS A 315 11.72 -35.67 -10.87
CA LYS A 315 11.43 -36.67 -9.83
C LYS A 315 10.20 -37.53 -10.15
N ASN A 316 9.30 -37.05 -11.00
CA ASN A 316 8.10 -37.77 -11.41
C ASN A 316 7.92 -37.64 -12.93
N PRO A 317 8.82 -38.25 -13.73
CA PRO A 317 8.64 -38.28 -15.18
C PRO A 317 7.34 -39.04 -15.49
N ALA A 318 6.50 -38.44 -16.34
CA ALA A 318 5.23 -39.01 -16.77
C ALA A 318 5.39 -40.36 -17.48
#